data_AF-R7V8T4-F1
#
_entry.id   AF-R7V8T4-F1
#
_cell.length_a   1.000
_cell.length_b   1.000
_cell.length_c   1.000
_cell.angle_alpha   90.00
_cell.angle_beta   90.00
_cell.angle_gamma   90.00
#
_symmetry.space_group_name_H-M   'P 1'
#
loop_
_entity.id
_entity.type
_entity.pdbx_description
1 polymer ?
#
loop_
_entity_poly.entity_id
_entity_poly.type
_entity_poly.pdbx_seq_one_letter_code
_entity_poly.pdbx_strand_id
1 'polypeptide(L)'
;MTSHWTTKNQYIGCYFDALDDRAMDFRYKDITGRNSNGRCIRDCSSIGSVFAGTSARNECFCSKSYHHGTHDTKPDECLANCQNNDAETCGGDWRLQIYSVCPIGKYRGAGEAVVDGKPNCESECHCDLLPCFYFNGTCTDGCAIGWKGDACNERGSVQDKLVAHKCIFINMVKNKSKL
;
A
#
# COMPACT_ATOMS: atom_id res chain seq x y z
N MET A 1 15.35 -18.03 0.27
CA MET A 1 15.08 -17.31 1.52
C MET A 1 13.69 -16.71 1.40
N THR A 2 12.72 -17.27 2.12
CA THR A 2 11.31 -16.86 2.03
C THR A 2 11.16 -15.46 2.62
N SER A 3 10.66 -14.52 1.82
CA SER A 3 10.34 -13.16 2.25
C SER A 3 9.22 -13.20 3.29
N HIS A 4 9.57 -13.26 4.58
CA HIS A 4 8.64 -13.01 5.67
C HIS A 4 8.29 -11.52 5.66
N TRP A 5 7.13 -11.21 5.09
CA TRP A 5 6.46 -9.91 5.13
C TRP A 5 6.26 -9.49 6.58
N THR A 6 7.17 -8.69 7.13
CA THR A 6 7.00 -8.12 8.46
C THR A 6 6.41 -6.73 8.32
N THR A 7 5.11 -6.59 8.61
CA THR A 7 4.40 -5.29 8.70
C THR A 7 4.89 -4.45 9.89
N LYS A 8 5.85 -4.96 10.66
CA LYS A 8 6.43 -4.33 11.85
C LYS A 8 6.91 -2.90 11.61
N ASN A 9 7.55 -2.63 10.48
CA ASN A 9 8.07 -1.29 10.14
C ASN A 9 6.97 -0.32 9.66
N GLN A 10 5.76 -0.83 9.44
CA GLN A 10 4.59 -0.04 9.02
C GLN A 10 3.63 0.17 10.18
N TYR A 11 3.77 -0.58 11.27
CA TYR A 11 2.89 -0.53 12.43
C TYR A 11 3.01 0.82 13.12
N ILE A 12 1.88 1.50 13.28
CA ILE A 12 1.78 2.79 13.97
C ILE A 12 1.43 2.55 15.43
N GLY A 13 0.40 1.73 15.70
CA GLY A 13 -0.07 1.51 17.05
C GLY A 13 -1.43 0.83 17.11
N CYS A 14 -1.87 0.56 18.34
CA CYS A 14 -3.21 0.09 18.64
C CYS A 14 -4.01 1.23 19.27
N TYR A 15 -5.21 1.46 18.77
CA TYR A 15 -6.05 2.60 19.14
C TYR A 15 -7.47 2.14 19.44
N PHE A 16 -8.15 2.91 20.30
CA PHE A 16 -9.58 2.79 20.47
C PHE A 16 -10.34 3.16 19.17
N ASP A 17 -11.48 2.53 18.93
CA ASP A 17 -12.39 2.82 17.82
C ASP A 17 -13.84 2.81 18.33
N ALA A 18 -14.72 3.70 17.87
CA ALA A 18 -16.13 3.75 18.29
C ALA A 18 -17.08 4.02 17.12
N LEU A 19 -18.33 3.58 17.23
CA LEU A 19 -19.35 3.79 16.18
C LEU A 19 -19.59 5.26 15.87
N ASP A 20 -19.68 6.08 16.91
CA ASP A 20 -20.03 7.50 16.81
C ASP A 20 -18.78 8.39 16.67
N ASP A 21 -17.59 7.79 16.73
CA ASP A 21 -16.29 8.46 16.63
C ASP A 21 -15.26 7.45 16.10
N ARG A 22 -15.28 7.23 14.78
CA ARG A 22 -14.42 6.25 14.10
C ARG A 22 -13.03 6.84 13.86
N ALA A 23 -11.99 6.06 14.13
CA ALA A 23 -10.63 6.53 13.86
C ALA A 23 -10.28 6.56 12.36
N MET A 24 -11.04 5.82 11.51
CA MET A 24 -10.83 5.69 10.07
C MET A 24 -12.16 5.62 9.30
N ASP A 25 -12.20 6.23 8.12
CA ASP A 25 -13.46 6.52 7.40
C ASP A 25 -14.05 5.35 6.62
N PHE A 26 -13.22 4.55 5.95
CA PHE A 26 -13.69 3.45 5.10
C PHE A 26 -13.43 2.11 5.75
N ARG A 27 -14.47 1.29 5.89
CA ARG A 27 -14.43 -0.06 6.49
C ARG A 27 -15.06 -1.07 5.54
N TYR A 28 -14.43 -2.22 5.38
CA TYR A 28 -15.08 -3.42 4.86
C TYR A 28 -14.76 -4.65 5.70
N LYS A 29 -15.65 -5.63 5.63
CA LYS A 29 -15.50 -6.91 6.31
C LYS A 29 -15.06 -7.98 5.32
N ASP A 30 -13.95 -8.66 5.60
CA ASP A 30 -13.52 -9.79 4.80
C ASP A 30 -14.33 -11.04 5.14
N ILE A 31 -15.33 -11.32 4.32
CA ILE A 31 -16.15 -12.53 4.44
C ILE A 31 -15.46 -13.79 3.92
N THR A 32 -14.30 -13.66 3.25
CA THR A 32 -13.59 -14.80 2.67
C THR A 32 -12.68 -15.52 3.67
N GLY A 33 -12.54 -14.97 4.88
CA GLY A 33 -11.73 -15.55 5.95
C GLY A 33 -10.24 -15.55 5.63
N ARG A 34 -9.76 -14.58 4.86
CA ARG A 34 -8.36 -14.42 4.43
C ARG A 34 -7.77 -13.09 4.92
N ASN A 35 -8.30 -12.55 6.02
CA ASN A 35 -7.89 -11.26 6.53
C ASN A 35 -6.46 -11.36 7.07
N SER A 36 -5.68 -10.33 6.81
CA SER A 36 -4.30 -10.19 7.28
C SER A 36 -3.94 -8.71 7.29
N ASN A 37 -2.99 -8.30 8.13
CA ASN A 37 -2.50 -6.92 8.11
C ASN A 37 -1.89 -6.60 6.75
N GLY A 38 -1.09 -7.55 6.24
CA GLY A 38 -0.54 -7.48 4.90
C GLY A 38 -1.63 -7.26 3.86
N ARG A 39 -2.69 -8.06 3.84
CA ARG A 39 -3.78 -7.88 2.87
C ARG A 39 -4.48 -6.53 2.99
N CYS A 40 -4.81 -6.11 4.20
CA CYS A 40 -5.50 -4.85 4.41
C CYS A 40 -4.65 -3.67 3.89
N ILE A 41 -3.35 -3.66 4.18
CA ILE A 41 -2.39 -2.67 3.62
C ILE A 41 -2.44 -2.65 2.09
N ARG A 42 -2.48 -3.82 1.44
CA ARG A 42 -2.55 -3.93 -0.03
C ARG A 42 -3.84 -3.36 -0.60
N ASP A 43 -4.97 -3.76 -0.02
CA ASP A 43 -6.30 -3.33 -0.47
C ASP A 43 -6.42 -1.80 -0.30
N CYS A 44 -5.98 -1.23 0.83
CA CYS A 44 -5.94 0.22 1.04
C CYS A 44 -4.98 0.96 0.10
N SER A 45 -3.82 0.39 -0.18
CA SER A 45 -2.87 0.96 -1.14
C SER A 45 -3.47 1.05 -2.55
N SER A 46 -4.24 0.05 -2.97
CA SER A 46 -4.85 0.00 -4.32
C SER A 46 -5.88 1.11 -4.56
N ILE A 47 -6.45 1.66 -3.49
CA ILE A 47 -7.39 2.79 -3.53
C ILE A 47 -6.75 4.12 -3.14
N GLY A 48 -5.41 4.16 -3.04
CA GLY A 48 -4.67 5.39 -2.75
C GLY A 48 -4.75 5.88 -1.30
N SER A 49 -5.09 5.00 -0.35
CA SER A 49 -5.10 5.34 1.08
C SER A 49 -3.70 5.27 1.68
N VAL A 50 -3.38 6.21 2.57
CA VAL A 50 -2.07 6.29 3.23
C VAL A 50 -2.04 5.62 4.61
N PHE A 51 -3.20 5.16 5.08
CA PHE A 51 -3.35 4.37 6.30
C PHE A 51 -4.21 3.15 6.05
N ALA A 52 -3.89 2.06 6.74
CA ALA A 52 -4.67 0.84 6.82
C ALA A 52 -4.90 0.47 8.29
N GLY A 53 -6.02 -0.15 8.60
CA GLY A 53 -6.34 -0.59 9.96
C GLY A 53 -7.03 -1.95 9.96
N THR A 54 -6.68 -2.81 10.91
CA THR A 54 -7.40 -4.07 11.13
C THR A 54 -8.12 -4.05 12.47
N SER A 55 -9.34 -4.61 12.51
CA SER A 55 -10.16 -4.70 13.72
C SER A 55 -11.00 -5.98 13.70
N ALA A 56 -11.46 -6.40 14.88
CA ALA A 56 -12.38 -7.51 15.08
C ALA A 56 -12.04 -8.77 14.25
N ARG A 57 -10.73 -9.07 14.07
CA ARG A 57 -10.17 -10.22 13.34
C ARG A 57 -10.35 -10.20 11.82
N ASN A 58 -11.43 -9.62 11.29
CA ASN A 58 -11.78 -9.69 9.87
C ASN A 58 -12.21 -8.38 9.23
N GLU A 59 -12.01 -7.26 9.91
CA GLU A 59 -12.31 -5.95 9.36
C GLU A 59 -11.03 -5.28 8.88
N CYS A 60 -11.15 -4.59 7.76
CA CYS A 60 -10.11 -3.76 7.20
C CYS A 60 -10.63 -2.35 6.99
N PHE A 61 -9.79 -1.39 7.34
CA PHE A 61 -10.07 0.03 7.31
C PHE A 61 -9.02 0.72 6.45
N CYS A 62 -9.45 1.68 5.63
CA CYS A 62 -8.58 2.48 4.78
C CYS A 62 -8.91 3.96 4.98
N SER A 63 -7.88 4.82 5.10
CA SER A 63 -8.12 6.26 5.11
C SER A 63 -6.89 7.06 4.63
N LYS A 64 -7.14 8.32 4.29
CA LYS A 64 -6.12 9.33 4.01
C LYS A 64 -5.62 10.04 5.26
N SER A 65 -6.33 9.89 6.37
CA SER A 65 -5.98 10.43 7.68
C SER A 65 -6.39 9.45 8.76
N TYR A 66 -5.81 9.57 9.95
CA TYR A 66 -6.33 8.88 11.13
C TYR A 66 -6.24 9.85 12.31
N HIS A 67 -7.27 9.86 13.16
CA HIS A 67 -7.42 10.83 14.25
C HIS A 67 -6.61 10.40 15.49
N HIS A 68 -5.29 10.37 15.36
CA HIS A 68 -4.37 9.89 16.41
C HIS A 68 -4.46 10.62 17.76
N GLY A 69 -5.05 11.82 17.79
CA GLY A 69 -5.14 12.66 18.99
C GLY A 69 -6.47 12.59 19.75
N THR A 70 -7.52 11.98 19.18
CA THR A 70 -8.83 11.84 19.83
C THR A 70 -9.08 10.43 20.39
N HIS A 71 -8.25 9.46 19.99
CA HIS A 71 -8.39 8.07 20.43
C HIS A 71 -7.19 7.63 21.26
N ASP A 72 -7.47 7.18 22.49
CA ASP A 72 -6.46 6.63 23.39
C ASP A 72 -5.72 5.45 22.74
N THR A 73 -4.39 5.42 22.91
CA THR A 73 -3.59 4.25 22.58
C THR A 73 -3.89 3.10 23.53
N LYS A 74 -4.00 1.88 22.99
CA LYS A 74 -4.34 0.65 23.73
C LYS A 74 -3.40 -0.49 23.33
N PRO A 75 -2.06 -0.35 23.52
CA PRO A 75 -1.07 -1.28 22.98
C PRO A 75 -1.34 -2.76 23.30
N ASP A 76 -1.94 -3.04 24.47
CA ASP A 76 -2.20 -4.39 24.96
C ASP A 76 -3.59 -4.95 24.58
N GLU A 77 -4.37 -4.26 23.75
CA GLU A 77 -5.77 -4.64 23.46
C GLU A 77 -6.01 -5.04 21.98
N CYS A 78 -5.01 -4.86 21.10
CA CYS A 78 -5.03 -5.36 19.72
C CYS A 78 -4.49 -6.80 19.62
N LEU A 79 -5.05 -7.71 20.42
CA LEU A 79 -4.54 -9.09 20.57
C LEU A 79 -5.39 -10.15 19.85
N ALA A 80 -6.44 -9.76 19.13
CA ALA A 80 -7.29 -10.71 18.46
C ALA A 80 -6.60 -11.24 17.18
N ASN A 81 -6.36 -12.55 17.10
CA ASN A 81 -5.78 -13.17 15.91
C ASN A 81 -6.61 -12.84 14.66
N CYS A 82 -5.93 -12.66 13.53
CA CYS A 82 -6.61 -12.54 12.25
C CYS A 82 -7.49 -13.77 11.98
N GLN A 83 -8.61 -13.58 11.29
CA GLN A 83 -9.51 -14.69 10.99
C GLN A 83 -8.79 -15.77 10.18
N ASN A 84 -8.75 -17.00 10.71
CA ASN A 84 -8.04 -18.15 10.14
C ASN A 84 -6.52 -17.95 9.97
N ASN A 85 -5.92 -17.01 10.70
CA ASN A 85 -4.48 -16.78 10.68
C ASN A 85 -3.99 -16.38 12.09
N ASP A 86 -3.46 -17.36 12.81
CA ASP A 86 -2.95 -17.17 14.17
C ASP A 86 -1.48 -16.67 14.21
N ALA A 87 -0.86 -16.42 13.06
CA ALA A 87 0.51 -15.91 12.99
C ALA A 87 0.62 -14.38 13.19
N GLU A 88 -0.53 -13.68 13.18
CA GLU A 88 -0.61 -12.23 13.39
C GLU A 88 -1.95 -11.84 14.03
N THR A 89 -1.96 -10.67 14.67
CA THR A 89 -3.16 -10.05 15.24
C THR A 89 -3.83 -9.14 14.21
N CYS A 90 -5.14 -8.95 14.29
CA CYS A 90 -5.92 -8.04 13.46
C CYS A 90 -6.83 -7.18 14.36
N GLY A 91 -6.20 -6.42 15.27
CA GLY A 91 -6.90 -5.55 16.21
C GLY A 91 -7.63 -6.29 17.33
N GLY A 92 -8.80 -5.80 17.69
CA GLY A 92 -9.68 -6.35 18.72
C GLY A 92 -11.06 -5.73 18.62
N ASP A 93 -11.99 -6.12 19.51
CA ASP A 93 -13.31 -5.49 19.53
C ASP A 93 -13.16 -4.01 19.89
N TRP A 94 -13.56 -3.11 18.99
CA TRP A 94 -13.37 -1.66 19.14
C TRP A 94 -11.88 -1.26 19.28
N ARG A 95 -10.97 -2.07 18.75
CA ARG A 95 -9.53 -1.81 18.76
C ARG A 95 -8.96 -1.91 17.36
N LEU A 96 -8.42 -0.79 16.89
CA LEU A 96 -7.80 -0.66 15.58
C LEU A 96 -6.30 -0.82 15.68
N GLN A 97 -5.77 -1.82 14.98
CA GLN A 97 -4.34 -1.93 14.74
C GLN A 97 -4.02 -1.16 13.46
N ILE A 98 -3.36 0.00 13.59
CA ILE A 98 -3.15 0.93 12.47
C ILE A 98 -1.74 0.75 11.88
N TYR A 99 -1.70 0.78 10.56
CA TYR A 99 -0.52 0.68 9.73
C TYR A 99 -0.45 1.83 8.76
N SER A 100 0.77 2.17 8.41
CA SER A 100 1.11 3.17 7.43
C SER A 100 1.30 2.52 6.05
N VAL A 101 0.84 3.22 5.01
CA VAL A 101 0.75 2.69 3.63
C VAL A 101 1.49 3.62 2.69
N CYS A 102 2.19 3.03 1.71
CA CYS A 102 2.86 3.76 0.63
C CYS A 102 2.17 3.49 -0.71
N PRO A 103 1.13 4.26 -1.09
CA PRO A 103 0.43 4.06 -2.36
C PRO A 103 1.29 4.16 -3.61
N ILE A 104 2.34 4.97 -3.55
CA ILE A 104 3.21 5.33 -4.68
C ILE A 104 4.69 5.12 -4.36
N GLY A 105 5.02 4.22 -3.44
CA GLY A 105 6.40 4.03 -3.03
C GLY A 105 6.63 2.82 -2.15
N LYS A 106 7.86 2.70 -1.67
CA LYS A 106 8.29 1.62 -0.78
C LYS A 106 8.47 2.16 0.63
N TYR A 107 8.21 1.33 1.63
CA TYR A 107 8.67 1.60 3.00
C TYR A 107 10.19 1.66 3.06
N ARG A 108 10.74 2.69 3.72
CA ARG A 108 12.19 2.79 3.95
C ARG A 108 12.75 1.62 4.76
N GLY A 109 11.91 0.91 5.52
CA GLY A 109 12.28 -0.27 6.29
C GLY A 109 13.13 0.03 7.54
N ALA A 110 13.38 1.31 7.84
CA ALA A 110 14.03 1.80 9.05
C ALA A 110 13.38 3.13 9.50
N GLY A 111 13.33 3.35 10.81
CA GLY A 111 12.73 4.54 11.42
C GLY A 111 11.25 4.37 11.78
N GLU A 112 10.62 5.48 12.18
CA GLU A 112 9.19 5.51 12.53
C GLU A 112 8.30 5.24 11.31
N ALA A 113 7.10 4.71 11.55
CA ALA A 113 6.12 4.41 10.50
C ALA A 113 5.59 5.68 9.80
N VAL A 114 5.57 6.81 10.52
CA VAL A 114 5.07 8.11 10.09
C VAL A 114 6.08 9.18 10.52
N VAL A 115 6.47 10.08 9.61
CA VAL A 115 7.37 11.22 9.85
C VAL A 115 6.65 12.49 9.41
N ASP A 116 6.59 13.52 10.26
CA ASP A 116 5.90 14.78 9.99
C ASP A 116 4.44 14.60 9.52
N GLY A 117 3.73 13.63 10.11
CA GLY A 117 2.34 13.31 9.78
C GLY A 117 2.14 12.60 8.44
N LYS A 118 3.22 12.19 7.75
CA LYS A 118 3.17 11.44 6.49
C LYS A 118 3.78 10.05 6.65
N PRO A 119 3.28 9.02 5.94
CA PRO A 119 3.91 7.71 5.94
C PRO A 119 5.40 7.81 5.56
N ASN A 120 6.25 7.01 6.22
CA ASN A 120 7.70 6.94 5.97
C ASN A 120 8.00 6.16 4.68
N CYS A 121 7.57 6.74 3.57
CA CYS A 121 7.74 6.22 2.23
C CYS A 121 8.97 6.84 1.57
N GLU A 122 9.71 6.01 0.84
CA GLU A 122 10.60 6.47 -0.22
C GLU A 122 9.77 6.59 -1.51
N SER A 123 9.63 7.83 -1.99
CA SER A 123 8.92 8.15 -3.22
C SER A 123 9.88 8.13 -4.40
N GLU A 124 10.05 6.99 -5.06
CA GLU A 124 10.75 6.96 -6.34
C GLU A 124 10.12 5.93 -7.26
N CYS A 125 8.87 6.14 -7.67
CA CYS A 125 8.36 5.43 -8.84
C CYS A 125 7.74 6.43 -9.80
N HIS A 126 8.39 6.64 -10.93
CA HIS A 126 7.95 7.54 -11.97
C HIS A 126 7.25 6.76 -13.07
N CYS A 127 6.13 6.12 -12.73
CA CYS A 127 5.27 5.45 -13.70
C CYS A 127 4.60 6.49 -14.63
N ASP A 128 4.14 6.05 -15.80
CA ASP A 128 3.61 6.95 -16.82
C ASP A 128 2.29 7.64 -16.40
N LEU A 129 1.28 6.84 -16.09
CA LEU A 129 -0.09 7.26 -15.80
C LEU A 129 -0.64 6.59 -14.53
N LEU A 130 -0.22 5.36 -14.23
CA LEU A 130 -0.70 4.57 -13.11
C LEU A 130 0.23 4.71 -11.89
N PRO A 131 -0.28 4.58 -10.66
CA PRO A 131 0.55 4.40 -9.48
C PRO A 131 1.44 3.16 -9.63
N CYS A 132 2.62 3.21 -9.03
CA CYS A 132 3.46 2.02 -8.97
C CYS A 132 2.80 0.91 -8.16
N PHE A 133 3.16 -0.31 -8.50
CA PHE A 133 2.68 -1.48 -7.81
C PHE A 133 3.22 -1.48 -6.38
N TYR A 134 2.34 -1.42 -5.38
CA TYR A 134 2.73 -1.20 -3.98
C TYR A 134 3.65 -2.27 -3.36
N PHE A 135 3.70 -3.50 -3.89
CA PHE A 135 4.52 -4.59 -3.31
C PHE A 135 6.01 -4.49 -3.69
N ASN A 136 6.34 -3.96 -4.87
CA ASN A 136 7.70 -3.90 -5.40
C ASN A 136 8.05 -2.57 -6.09
N GLY A 137 7.12 -1.63 -6.16
CA GLY A 137 7.26 -0.37 -6.87
C GLY A 137 7.15 -0.48 -8.39
N THR A 138 6.75 -1.61 -8.99
CA THR A 138 6.77 -1.74 -10.46
C THR A 138 5.73 -0.91 -11.20
N CYS A 139 6.08 -0.35 -12.35
CA CYS A 139 5.13 0.38 -13.20
C CYS A 139 4.61 -0.51 -14.33
N THR A 140 3.35 -0.93 -14.25
CA THR A 140 2.76 -1.85 -15.24
C THR A 140 2.43 -1.17 -16.57
N ASP A 141 2.37 0.15 -16.58
CA ASP A 141 2.16 1.01 -17.74
C ASP A 141 3.47 1.62 -18.27
N GLY A 142 4.60 1.24 -17.68
CA GLY A 142 5.92 1.76 -18.03
C GLY A 142 6.24 3.07 -17.34
N CYS A 143 7.44 3.59 -17.64
CA CYS A 143 7.98 4.77 -16.97
C CYS A 143 7.59 6.08 -17.67
N ALA A 144 7.36 7.13 -16.87
CA ALA A 144 7.32 8.51 -17.31
C ALA A 144 8.61 8.90 -18.07
N ILE A 145 8.52 9.97 -18.86
CA ILE A 145 9.64 10.43 -19.69
C ILE A 145 10.86 10.74 -18.80
N GLY A 146 12.02 10.20 -19.17
CA GLY A 146 13.28 10.40 -18.44
C GLY A 146 13.49 9.44 -17.27
N TRP A 147 12.66 8.40 -17.16
CA TRP A 147 12.76 7.35 -16.14
C TRP A 147 12.82 5.97 -16.79
N LYS A 148 13.51 5.04 -16.13
CA LYS A 148 13.70 3.64 -16.59
C LYS A 148 13.78 2.68 -15.40
N GLY A 149 13.88 1.39 -15.72
CA GLY A 149 13.89 0.30 -14.74
C GLY A 149 12.47 -0.15 -14.37
N ASP A 150 12.34 -1.34 -13.81
CA ASP A 150 11.05 -1.96 -13.50
C ASP A 150 10.20 -1.11 -12.54
N ALA A 151 10.86 -0.39 -11.62
CA ALA A 151 10.23 0.53 -10.67
C ALA A 151 10.27 2.01 -11.10
N CYS A 152 10.79 2.31 -12.29
CA CYS A 152 10.90 3.69 -12.81
C CYS A 152 11.57 4.67 -11.83
N ASN A 153 12.60 4.20 -11.13
CA ASN A 153 13.36 4.94 -10.13
C ASN A 153 14.75 5.33 -10.63
N GLU A 154 15.15 4.86 -11.82
CA GLU A 154 16.42 5.22 -12.42
C GLU A 154 16.24 6.34 -13.45
N ARG A 155 17.19 7.28 -13.49
CA ARG A 155 17.24 8.30 -14.56
C ARG A 155 17.50 7.62 -15.91
N GLY A 156 16.52 7.73 -16.80
CA GLY A 156 16.60 7.30 -18.20
C GLY A 156 16.95 8.45 -19.12
N SER A 157 17.31 8.12 -20.36
CA SER A 157 17.49 9.13 -21.40
C SER A 157 16.11 9.53 -21.96
N VAL A 158 15.93 10.78 -22.37
CA VAL A 158 14.66 11.26 -22.98
C VAL A 158 14.29 10.44 -24.22
N GLN A 159 15.27 9.83 -24.88
CA GLN A 159 15.08 8.94 -26.03
C GLN A 159 14.34 7.62 -25.70
N ASP A 160 14.30 7.15 -24.46
CA ASP A 160 13.84 5.80 -24.14
C ASP A 160 12.32 5.60 -24.41
N LYS A 161 11.48 6.61 -24.16
CA LYS A 161 10.04 6.57 -24.55
C LYS A 161 9.80 6.68 -26.06
N LEU A 162 10.60 7.50 -26.75
CA LEU A 162 10.49 7.71 -28.19
C LEU A 162 10.82 6.43 -28.97
N VAL A 163 11.76 5.62 -28.46
CA VAL A 163 12.11 4.32 -29.06
C VAL A 163 11.00 3.29 -28.82
N ALA A 164 10.40 3.22 -27.64
CA ALA A 164 9.28 2.32 -27.35
C ALA A 164 8.05 2.61 -28.24
N HIS A 165 7.65 3.88 -28.37
CA HIS A 165 6.58 4.28 -29.29
C HIS A 165 6.96 4.00 -30.75
N LYS A 166 8.21 4.23 -31.17
CA LYS A 166 8.68 3.86 -32.53
C LYS A 166 8.60 2.35 -32.77
N CYS A 167 8.94 1.49 -31.81
CA CYS A 167 8.83 0.04 -31.95
C CYS A 167 7.37 -0.43 -32.12
N ILE A 168 6.42 0.16 -31.37
CA ILE A 168 4.99 -0.13 -31.53
C ILE A 168 4.51 0.29 -32.92
N PHE A 169 4.84 1.51 -33.37
CA PHE A 169 4.46 2.00 -34.70
C PHE A 169 5.10 1.17 -35.83
N ILE A 170 6.37 0.77 -35.71
CA ILE A 170 7.03 -0.08 -36.72
C ILE A 170 6.36 -1.45 -36.80
N ASN A 171 5.98 -2.06 -35.68
CA ASN A 171 5.28 -3.35 -35.68
C ASN A 171 3.86 -3.24 -36.24
N MET A 172 3.13 -2.14 -36.02
CA MET A 172 1.84 -1.91 -36.65
C MET A 172 1.94 -1.65 -38.17
N VAL A 173 3.00 -0.98 -38.64
CA VAL A 173 3.22 -0.73 -40.07
C VAL A 173 3.63 -2.01 -40.80
N LYS A 174 4.46 -2.87 -40.19
CA LYS A 174 4.85 -4.17 -40.78
C LYS A 174 3.70 -5.17 -40.89
N ASN A 175 2.64 -5.03 -40.08
CA ASN A 175 1.49 -5.93 -40.09
C ASN A 175 0.35 -5.46 -41.02
N LYS A 176 0.49 -4.28 -41.66
CA LYS A 176 -0.49 -3.76 -42.64
C LYS A 176 -0.13 -4.03 -44.11
N SER A 177 0.94 -4.79 -44.38
CA SER A 177 1.40 -5.09 -45.75
C SER A 177 1.25 -6.58 -46.15
N LYS A 178 0.34 -7.32 -45.50
CA LYS A 178 -0.10 -8.65 -45.94
C LYS A 178 -1.62 -8.75 -45.91
N LEU A 179 -2.27 -8.13 -46.89
CA LEU A 179 -3.60 -8.45 -47.41
C LEU A 179 -3.63 -8.01 -48.87
#